data_AF-A0A920FYM5-F1
#
_entry.id   AF-A0A920FYM5-F1
#
_cell.length_a   1.000
_cell.length_b   1.000
_cell.length_c   1.000
_cell.angle_alpha   90.00
_cell.angle_beta   90.00
_cell.angle_gamma   90.00
#
_symmetry.space_group_name_H-M   'P 1'
#
loop_
_entity.id
_entity.type
_entity.pdbx_description
1 polymer ?
#
loop_
_entity_poly.entity_id
_entity_poly.type
_entity_poly.pdbx_seq_one_letter_code
_entity_poly.pdbx_strand_id
1 'polypeptide(L)'
;MNYSIFDGHNDVLFRLFLKNKINAHEDFLLGDNEGHLDLPRMEEVDFRGGFFAIYVPSPEAEVSTSDKPIRYDDMEKDEYSLPLPDLIGSDQALPIVIRKISLLSQIEKHSQGKVKICLSGSDLEKSFQQRSLSILMHIEGQSVLMIIFII
;
A
#
# COMPACT_ATOMS: atom_id res chain seq x y z
N MET A 1 8.61 -26.63 8.87
CA MET A 1 9.43 -25.66 8.11
C MET A 1 8.69 -24.33 8.19
N ASN A 2 9.31 -23.29 8.72
CA ASN A 2 8.75 -21.94 8.66
C ASN A 2 9.45 -21.21 7.52
N TYR A 3 8.67 -20.75 6.55
CA TYR A 3 9.14 -19.91 5.47
C TYR A 3 8.76 -18.47 5.81
N SER A 4 9.72 -17.56 5.64
CA SER A 4 9.43 -16.14 5.67
C SER A 4 8.82 -15.71 4.35
N ILE A 5 7.75 -14.91 4.43
CA ILE A 5 7.05 -14.39 3.24
C ILE A 5 7.61 -13.01 2.93
N PHE A 6 7.95 -12.79 1.65
CA PHE A 6 8.18 -11.47 1.11
C PHE A 6 7.24 -11.27 -0.08
N ASP A 7 6.34 -10.29 0.05
CA ASP A 7 5.25 -10.08 -0.87
C ASP A 7 5.64 -9.14 -2.04
N GLY A 8 5.20 -9.51 -3.24
CA GLY A 8 5.50 -8.78 -4.46
C GLY A 8 4.67 -7.52 -4.65
N HIS A 9 3.48 -7.45 -4.04
CA HIS A 9 2.56 -6.32 -4.20
C HIS A 9 1.37 -6.40 -3.22
N ASN A 10 1.05 -5.30 -2.55
CA ASN A 10 -0.21 -5.14 -1.84
C ASN A 10 -0.73 -3.70 -1.79
N ASP A 11 -2.05 -3.59 -1.59
CA ASP A 11 -2.81 -2.33 -1.59
C ASP A 11 -3.28 -1.87 -0.21
N VAL A 12 -2.62 -2.29 0.87
CA VAL A 12 -3.03 -1.91 2.23
C VAL A 12 -3.08 -0.39 2.42
N LEU A 13 -2.18 0.35 1.77
CA LEU A 13 -2.19 1.82 1.80
C LEU A 13 -3.41 2.43 1.14
N PHE A 14 -3.99 1.77 0.15
CA PHE A 14 -5.22 2.26 -0.47
C PHE A 14 -6.39 2.19 0.50
N ARG A 15 -6.57 1.05 1.19
CA ARG A 15 -7.58 0.90 2.25
C ARG A 15 -7.46 1.99 3.31
N LEU A 16 -6.26 2.19 3.85
CA LEU A 16 -6.02 3.18 4.90
C LEU A 16 -6.23 4.62 4.41
N PHE A 17 -5.87 4.90 3.16
CA PHE A 17 -6.10 6.21 2.52
C PHE A 17 -7.60 6.54 2.42
N LEU A 18 -8.43 5.57 2.03
CA LEU A 18 -9.88 5.74 1.85
C LEU A 18 -10.61 6.11 3.15
N LYS A 19 -10.10 5.67 4.31
CA LYS A 19 -10.68 5.98 5.62
C LYS A 19 -10.69 7.47 5.96
N ASN A 20 -9.85 8.25 5.29
CA ASN A 20 -9.79 9.69 5.43
C ASN A 20 -9.67 10.25 6.87
N LYS A 21 -8.96 9.54 7.76
CA LYS A 21 -8.76 9.94 9.15
C LYS A 21 -7.28 10.20 9.48
N ILE A 22 -7.04 11.06 10.47
CA ILE A 22 -5.68 11.52 10.87
C ILE A 22 -4.84 10.35 11.39
N ASN A 23 -5.44 9.44 12.15
CA ASN A 23 -4.78 8.32 12.80
C ASN A 23 -4.89 7.00 12.02
N ALA A 24 -5.02 7.04 10.69
CA ALA A 24 -5.14 5.83 9.86
C ALA A 24 -3.93 4.87 10.00
N HIS A 25 -2.75 5.37 10.40
CA HIS A 25 -1.60 4.51 10.68
C HIS A 25 -1.83 3.56 11.86
N GLU A 26 -2.67 3.93 12.84
CA GLU A 26 -3.01 3.07 13.98
C GLU A 26 -3.76 1.81 13.52
N ASP A 27 -4.62 1.91 12.51
CA ASP A 27 -5.37 0.77 11.97
C ASP A 27 -4.44 -0.28 11.35
N PHE A 28 -3.28 0.14 10.83
CA PHE A 28 -2.26 -0.80 10.38
C PHE A 28 -1.47 -1.39 11.54
N LEU A 29 -1.06 -0.55 12.50
CA LEU A 29 -0.16 -0.97 13.58
C LEU A 29 -0.86 -1.86 14.62
N LEU A 30 -2.12 -1.56 14.93
CA LEU A 30 -2.92 -2.25 15.94
C LEU A 30 -3.85 -3.30 15.33
N GLY A 31 -4.08 -3.22 14.02
CA GLY A 31 -5.15 -3.95 13.36
C GLY A 31 -6.52 -3.35 13.68
N ASP A 32 -7.42 -3.49 12.73
CA ASP A 32 -8.78 -2.96 12.81
C ASP A 32 -9.83 -3.97 12.34
N ASN A 33 -9.41 -5.21 12.09
CA ASN A 33 -10.22 -6.31 11.56
C ASN A 33 -10.86 -6.03 10.19
N GLU A 34 -10.31 -5.12 9.39
CA GLU A 34 -10.73 -4.88 8.00
C GLU A 34 -9.62 -5.20 6.99
N GLY A 35 -10.02 -5.51 5.75
CA GLY A 35 -9.10 -5.84 4.66
C GLY A 35 -8.25 -7.08 4.93
N HIS A 36 -7.17 -7.25 4.15
CA HIS A 36 -6.32 -8.45 4.20
C HIS A 36 -5.10 -8.32 5.12
N LEU A 37 -4.62 -7.10 5.36
CA LEU A 37 -3.30 -6.85 5.92
C LEU A 37 -3.33 -5.80 7.04
N ASP A 38 -2.68 -6.16 8.15
CA ASP A 38 -2.23 -5.31 9.24
C ASP A 38 -1.00 -5.94 9.93
N LEU A 39 -0.32 -5.16 10.77
CA LEU A 39 0.92 -5.58 11.41
C LEU A 39 0.75 -6.81 12.32
N PRO A 40 -0.29 -6.91 13.18
CA PRO A 40 -0.50 -8.10 14.00
C PRO A 40 -0.65 -9.38 13.16
N ARG A 41 -1.48 -9.36 12.10
CA ARG A 41 -1.64 -10.53 11.21
C ARG A 41 -0.35 -10.90 10.48
N MET A 42 0.43 -9.90 10.06
CA MET A 42 1.73 -10.13 9.44
C MET A 42 2.73 -10.79 10.39
N GLU A 43 2.75 -10.36 11.67
CA GLU A 43 3.61 -10.93 12.71
C GLU A 43 3.26 -12.42 12.97
N GLU A 44 1.98 -12.80 12.93
CA GLU A 44 1.51 -14.17 13.18
C GLU A 44 2.01 -15.19 12.15
N VAL A 45 2.13 -14.79 10.88
CA VAL A 45 2.45 -15.69 9.75
C VAL A 45 3.87 -15.54 9.22
N ASP A 46 4.76 -14.86 9.95
CA ASP A 46 6.15 -14.58 9.54
C ASP A 46 6.25 -13.82 8.21
N PHE A 47 5.32 -12.88 7.98
CA PHE A 47 5.40 -11.95 6.85
C PHE A 47 6.49 -10.92 7.14
N ARG A 48 7.58 -10.96 6.37
CA ARG A 48 8.81 -10.19 6.64
C ARG A 48 8.90 -8.88 5.88
N GLY A 49 8.13 -8.72 4.81
CA GLY A 49 8.10 -7.47 4.07
C GLY A 49 7.43 -7.59 2.72
N GLY A 50 7.46 -6.51 1.96
CA GLY A 50 6.99 -6.51 0.60
C GLY A 50 6.97 -5.13 -0.04
N PHE A 51 6.37 -5.07 -1.22
CA PHE A 51 6.12 -3.83 -1.94
C PHE A 51 4.75 -3.27 -1.56
N PHE A 52 4.73 -2.05 -1.02
CA PHE A 52 3.52 -1.38 -0.57
C PHE A 52 3.12 -0.33 -1.60
N ALA A 53 2.00 -0.58 -2.26
CA ALA A 53 1.61 0.17 -3.46
C ALA A 53 1.04 1.56 -3.14
N ILE A 54 1.58 2.54 -3.85
CA ILE A 54 1.09 3.91 -3.95
C ILE A 54 0.31 3.99 -5.26
N TYR A 55 -0.85 3.35 -5.27
CA TYR A 55 -1.83 3.43 -6.34
C TYR A 55 -2.62 4.76 -6.27
N VAL A 56 -2.96 5.34 -7.42
CA VAL A 56 -3.84 6.53 -7.49
C VAL A 56 -5.15 6.13 -8.16
N PRO A 57 -6.30 6.18 -7.47
CA PRO A 57 -7.58 5.80 -8.06
C PRO A 57 -7.99 6.76 -9.18
N SER A 58 -8.70 6.23 -10.17
CA SER A 58 -9.25 7.02 -11.28
C SER A 58 -10.24 8.09 -10.80
N PRO A 59 -10.30 9.28 -11.45
CA PRO A 59 -11.16 10.39 -11.00
C PRO A 59 -12.67 10.09 -11.04
N GLU A 60 -13.11 9.30 -12.02
CA GLU A 60 -14.53 8.93 -12.23
C GLU A 60 -15.02 7.89 -11.22
N ALA A 61 -14.14 7.38 -10.38
CA ALA A 61 -14.43 6.31 -9.45
C ALA A 61 -14.84 6.86 -8.09
N GLU A 62 -16.14 6.78 -7.76
CA GLU A 62 -16.57 6.85 -6.37
C GLU A 62 -16.15 5.57 -5.62
N VAL A 63 -14.86 5.47 -5.28
CA VAL A 63 -14.35 4.33 -4.51
C VAL A 63 -14.61 4.58 -3.03
N SER A 64 -15.61 3.90 -2.49
CA SER A 64 -15.93 3.93 -1.05
C SER A 64 -15.26 2.80 -0.26
N THR A 65 -14.77 1.75 -0.94
CA THR A 65 -14.16 0.58 -0.29
C THR A 65 -12.98 0.05 -1.09
N SER A 66 -11.96 -0.49 -0.44
CA SER A 66 -10.82 -1.16 -1.11
C SER A 66 -11.18 -2.51 -1.72
N ASP A 67 -12.25 -3.15 -1.23
CA ASP A 67 -12.51 -4.57 -1.51
C ASP A 67 -13.50 -4.78 -2.66
N LYS A 68 -14.14 -3.70 -3.13
CA LYS A 68 -15.05 -3.72 -4.28
C LYS A 68 -14.50 -2.89 -5.43
N PRO A 69 -13.97 -3.54 -6.48
CA PRO A 69 -13.65 -2.90 -7.74
C PRO A 69 -14.82 -2.11 -8.30
N ILE A 70 -14.50 -1.05 -9.04
CA ILE A 70 -15.47 -0.32 -9.85
C ILE A 70 -15.95 -1.26 -10.96
N ARG A 71 -17.26 -1.33 -11.19
CA ARG A 71 -17.87 -2.27 -12.16
C ARG A 71 -17.63 -3.75 -11.83
N TYR A 72 -17.63 -4.09 -10.54
CA TYR A 72 -17.49 -5.49 -10.09
C TYR A 72 -18.47 -6.45 -10.78
N ASP A 73 -19.74 -6.04 -10.92
CA ASP A 73 -20.79 -6.84 -11.59
C ASP A 73 -20.46 -7.14 -13.07
N ASP A 74 -19.69 -6.28 -13.74
CA ASP A 74 -19.21 -6.54 -15.10
C ASP A 74 -18.06 -7.57 -15.09
N MET A 75 -17.23 -7.57 -14.05
CA MET A 75 -16.08 -8.48 -13.90
C MET A 75 -16.49 -9.90 -13.46
N GLU A 76 -17.68 -10.09 -12.91
CA GLU A 76 -18.21 -11.41 -12.55
C GLU A 76 -18.67 -12.22 -13.79
N LYS A 77 -18.71 -11.60 -14.97
CA LYS A 77 -19.08 -12.28 -16.23
C LYS A 77 -17.92 -13.12 -16.73
N ASP A 78 -18.23 -14.26 -17.38
CA ASP A 78 -17.22 -15.15 -17.99
C ASP A 78 -16.31 -14.42 -18.99
N GLU A 79 -16.86 -13.44 -19.69
CA GLU A 79 -16.13 -12.51 -20.56
C GLU A 79 -16.56 -11.07 -20.29
N TYR A 80 -15.59 -10.18 -20.16
CA TYR A 80 -15.84 -8.75 -19.98
C TYR A 80 -14.72 -7.92 -20.60
N SER A 81 -15.05 -6.67 -20.93
CA SER A 81 -14.09 -5.67 -21.37
C SER A 81 -14.48 -4.33 -20.74
N LEU A 82 -13.66 -3.84 -19.83
CA LEU A 82 -13.87 -2.55 -19.20
C LEU A 82 -13.20 -1.45 -20.02
N PRO A 83 -13.85 -0.29 -20.22
CA PRO A 83 -13.19 0.85 -20.82
C PRO A 83 -12.03 1.30 -19.93
N LEU A 84 -10.96 1.80 -20.56
CA LEU A 84 -9.90 2.47 -19.82
C LEU A 84 -10.48 3.76 -19.18
N PRO A 85 -10.09 4.09 -17.95
CA PRO A 85 -10.47 5.35 -17.31
C PRO A 85 -9.79 6.54 -17.99
N ASP A 86 -10.30 7.74 -17.74
CA ASP A 86 -9.64 8.97 -18.20
C ASP A 86 -8.24 9.11 -17.58
N LEU A 87 -7.36 9.80 -18.33
CA LEU A 87 -6.02 10.13 -17.86
C LEU A 87 -6.11 11.08 -16.66
N ILE A 88 -5.39 10.74 -15.59
CA ILE A 88 -5.25 11.62 -14.43
C ILE A 88 -4.01 12.51 -14.58
N GLY A 89 -4.20 13.81 -14.41
CA GLY A 89 -3.13 14.80 -14.40
C GLY A 89 -2.26 14.72 -13.14
N SER A 90 -1.00 15.14 -13.25
CA SER A 90 -0.05 15.15 -12.14
C SER A 90 -0.49 16.05 -10.97
N ASP A 91 -1.24 17.12 -11.27
CA ASP A 91 -1.84 18.03 -10.30
C ASP A 91 -2.82 17.33 -9.36
N GLN A 92 -3.55 16.34 -9.87
CA GLN A 92 -4.48 15.51 -9.08
C GLN A 92 -3.79 14.31 -8.44
N ALA A 93 -2.83 13.70 -9.13
CA ALA A 93 -2.15 12.50 -8.64
C ALA A 93 -1.16 12.80 -7.49
N LEU A 94 -0.41 13.91 -7.56
CA LEU A 94 0.65 14.21 -6.60
C LEU A 94 0.16 14.36 -5.15
N PRO A 95 -0.95 15.06 -4.84
CA PRO A 95 -1.50 15.12 -3.49
C PRO A 95 -1.82 13.74 -2.90
N ILE A 96 -2.34 12.82 -3.73
CA ILE A 96 -2.69 11.45 -3.32
C ILE A 96 -1.42 10.67 -2.99
N VAL A 97 -0.40 10.75 -3.85
CA VAL A 97 0.91 10.12 -3.62
C VAL A 97 1.54 10.62 -2.33
N ILE A 98 1.63 11.95 -2.15
CA ILE A 98 2.22 12.55 -0.95
C ILE A 98 1.48 12.09 0.31
N ARG A 99 0.15 12.01 0.25
CA ARG A 99 -0.66 11.54 1.39
C ARG A 99 -0.37 10.09 1.75
N LYS A 100 -0.20 9.20 0.76
CA LYS A 100 0.18 7.79 0.99
C LYS A 100 1.63 7.64 1.50
N ILE A 101 2.56 8.44 1.00
CA ILE A 101 3.94 8.49 1.54
C ILE A 101 3.94 8.98 2.99
N SER A 102 3.16 10.02 3.29
CA SER A 102 3.00 10.54 4.66
C SER A 102 2.44 9.46 5.60
N LEU A 103 1.46 8.67 5.13
CA LEU A 103 0.92 7.56 5.88
C LEU A 103 1.98 6.49 6.20
N LEU A 104 2.79 6.08 5.21
CA LEU A 104 3.91 5.16 5.45
C LEU A 104 4.91 5.71 6.46
N SER A 105 5.27 6.98 6.33
CA SER A 105 6.18 7.64 7.28
C SER A 105 5.60 7.65 8.70
N GLN A 106 4.30 7.86 8.85
CA GLN A 106 3.62 7.76 10.15
C GLN A 106 3.62 6.34 10.70
N ILE A 107 3.41 5.32 9.85
CA ILE A 107 3.50 3.91 10.25
C ILE A 107 4.91 3.62 10.78
N GLU A 108 5.97 3.91 10.02
CA GLU A 108 7.35 3.68 10.45
C GLU A 108 7.64 4.39 11.78
N LYS A 109 7.31 5.69 11.87
CA LYS A 109 7.54 6.52 13.05
C LYS A 109 6.87 5.99 14.32
N HIS A 110 5.62 5.52 14.22
CA HIS A 110 4.85 5.06 15.39
C HIS A 110 4.98 3.55 15.64
N SER A 111 5.68 2.81 14.77
CA SER A 111 5.86 1.35 14.91
C SER A 111 6.80 0.93 16.05
N GLN A 112 7.49 1.86 16.70
CA GLN A 112 8.51 1.55 17.73
C GLN A 112 9.63 0.62 17.19
N GLY A 113 9.98 0.77 15.91
CA GLY A 113 11.01 -0.04 15.24
C GLY A 113 10.50 -1.37 14.68
N LYS A 114 9.20 -1.68 14.83
CA LYS A 114 8.60 -2.88 14.22
C LYS A 114 8.47 -2.80 12.71
N VAL A 115 8.45 -1.60 12.14
CA VAL A 115 8.35 -1.36 10.69
C VAL A 115 9.54 -0.53 10.24
N LYS A 116 10.09 -0.85 9.07
CA LYS A 116 11.18 -0.11 8.43
C LYS A 116 10.88 0.14 6.96
N ILE A 117 10.95 1.40 6.54
CA ILE A 117 10.99 1.74 5.11
C ILE A 117 12.42 1.55 4.63
N CYS A 118 12.60 0.65 3.67
CA CYS A 118 13.90 0.28 3.12
C CYS A 118 14.16 1.08 1.83
N LEU A 119 15.34 1.72 1.75
CA LEU A 119 15.76 2.50 0.57
C LEU A 119 16.93 1.85 -0.16
N SER A 120 17.45 0.74 0.36
CA SER A 120 18.56 -0.02 -0.19
C SER A 120 18.44 -1.49 0.17
N GLY A 121 19.16 -2.36 -0.57
CA GLY A 121 19.31 -3.77 -0.19
C GLY A 121 19.89 -3.94 1.22
N SER A 122 20.77 -3.02 1.64
CA SER A 122 21.36 -3.05 2.98
C SER A 122 20.33 -2.76 4.09
N ASP A 123 19.34 -1.90 3.82
CA ASP A 123 18.25 -1.64 4.77
C ASP A 123 17.33 -2.85 4.89
N LEU A 124 17.08 -3.53 3.77
CA LEU A 124 16.29 -4.76 3.71
C LEU A 124 16.94 -5.86 4.55
N GLU A 125 18.23 -6.13 4.34
CA GLU A 125 18.99 -7.12 5.10
C GLU A 125 18.98 -6.81 6.61
N LYS A 126 19.19 -5.56 7.00
CA LYS A 126 19.15 -5.13 8.41
C LYS A 126 17.76 -5.31 9.02
N SER A 127 16.71 -4.92 8.31
CA SER A 127 15.32 -5.07 8.77
C SER A 127 14.97 -6.54 9.01
N PHE A 128 15.38 -7.42 8.10
CA PHE A 128 15.21 -8.87 8.26
C PHE A 128 15.92 -9.40 9.52
N GLN A 129 17.16 -8.98 9.77
CA GLN A 129 17.92 -9.36 10.97
C GLN A 129 17.27 -8.84 12.26
N GLN A 130 16.75 -7.61 12.24
CA GLN A 130 16.06 -6.97 13.36
C GLN A 130 14.62 -7.46 13.55
N ARG A 131 14.13 -8.32 12.66
CA ARG A 131 12.75 -8.83 12.61
C ARG A 131 11.69 -7.73 12.46
N SER A 132 12.09 -6.56 11.95
CA SER A 132 11.19 -5.49 11.56
C SER A 132 10.58 -5.80 10.19
N LEU A 133 9.30 -5.45 10.00
CA LEU A 133 8.63 -5.52 8.71
C LEU A 133 9.30 -4.57 7.72
N SER A 134 9.82 -5.12 6.63
CA SER A 134 10.47 -4.35 5.57
C SER A 134 9.47 -3.84 4.54
N ILE A 135 9.40 -2.52 4.37
CA ILE A 135 8.55 -1.87 3.39
C ILE A 135 9.40 -1.31 2.25
N LEU A 136 9.11 -1.75 1.03
CA LEU A 136 9.55 -1.09 -0.19
C LEU A 136 8.40 -0.26 -0.75
N MET A 137 8.61 1.05 -0.92
CA MET A 137 7.63 1.90 -1.57
C MET A 137 7.56 1.56 -3.06
N HIS A 138 6.36 1.25 -3.55
CA HIS A 138 6.10 0.93 -4.94
C HIS A 138 5.09 1.92 -5.50
N ILE A 139 5.44 2.67 -6.55
CA ILE A 139 4.48 3.52 -7.25
C ILE A 139 3.83 2.69 -8.35
N GLU A 140 2.51 2.47 -8.23
CA GLU A 140 1.72 1.75 -9.23
C GLU A 140 1.04 2.75 -10.15
N GLY A 141 1.53 2.84 -11.39
CA GLY A 141 1.06 3.78 -12.40
C GLY A 141 2.02 4.95 -12.66
N GLN A 142 2.08 5.42 -13.91
CA GLN A 142 3.00 6.48 -14.35
C GLN A 142 2.40 7.90 -14.24
N SER A 143 1.24 8.08 -13.62
CA SER A 143 0.53 9.36 -13.56
C SER A 143 1.29 10.50 -12.86
N VAL A 144 2.36 10.16 -12.14
CA VAL A 144 3.16 11.08 -11.33
C VAL A 144 4.56 11.27 -11.94
N LEU A 145 4.82 10.78 -13.17
CA LEU A 145 6.13 10.86 -13.82
C LEU A 145 6.48 12.29 -14.30
N MET A 146 6.61 13.20 -13.34
CA MET A 146 7.66 14.20 -13.33
C MET A 146 8.42 14.02 -12.02
N ILE A 147 9.34 13.04 -12.01
CA ILE A 147 10.33 12.72 -10.96
C ILE A 147 9.76 11.97 -9.75
N ILE A 148 10.08 10.67 -9.65
CA ILE A 148 10.63 9.95 -8.48
C ILE A 148 10.95 8.52 -8.99
N PHE A 149 12.20 8.27 -9.36
CA PHE A 149 12.75 6.92 -9.35
C PHE A 149 13.33 6.71 -7.96
N ILE A 150 12.83 5.71 -7.22
CA ILE A 150 13.57 5.15 -6.08
C ILE A 150 14.24 3.88 -6.60
N ILE A 151 15.45 4.06 -7.13
CA ILE A 151 16.56 3.10 -7.08
C ILE A 151 17.84 3.91 -6.95
#